data_AF-A0A9D6MEG6-F1
#
_entry.id   AF-A0A9D6MEG6-F1
#
_cell.length_a   1.000
_cell.length_b   1.000
_cell.length_c   1.000
_cell.angle_alpha   90.00
_cell.angle_beta   90.00
_cell.angle_gamma   90.00
#
_symmetry.space_group_name_H-M   'P 1'
#
loop_
_entity.id
_entity.type
_entity.pdbx_description
1 polymer ?
#
loop_
_entity_poly.entity_id
_entity_poly.type
_entity_poly.pdbx_seq_one_letter_code
_entity_poly.pdbx_strand_id
1 'polypeptide(L)' 'MDKILPLKNQIRAALGERPLDLLVRNVRLVDVYRETIVETDLGICGDRIVSVLPGEARTATTTVDARGQYAVPG' A
#
# COMPACT_ATOMS: atom_id res chain seq x y z
N MET A 1 -9.21 22.34 -12.31
CA MET A 1 -8.50 21.22 -11.65
C MET A 1 -8.89 19.94 -12.37
N ASP A 2 -7.92 19.20 -12.91
CA ASP A 2 -8.19 17.95 -13.61
C ASP A 2 -8.49 16.83 -12.59
N LYS A 3 -9.77 16.50 -12.42
CA LYS A 3 -10.25 15.57 -11.39
C LYS A 3 -9.74 14.14 -11.56
N ILE A 4 -9.21 13.79 -12.74
CA ILE A 4 -8.78 12.43 -13.08
C ILE A 4 -7.32 12.19 -12.69
N LEU A 5 -6.52 13.25 -12.54
CA LEU A 5 -5.09 13.15 -12.29
C LEU A 5 -4.72 12.30 -11.05
N PRO A 6 -5.43 12.42 -9.89
CA PRO A 6 -5.14 11.58 -8.72
C PRO A 6 -5.34 10.09 -9.01
N LEU A 7 -6.44 9.73 -9.68
CA LEU A 7 -6.74 8.34 -10.03
C LEU A 7 -5.69 7.78 -11.01
N LYS A 8 -5.29 8.57 -12.01
CA LYS A 8 -4.20 8.19 -12.92
C LYS A 8 -2.90 7.89 -12.16
N ASN A 9 -2.55 8.73 -11.18
CA ASN A 9 -1.35 8.51 -10.36
C ASN A 9 -1.46 7.24 -9.53
N GLN A 10 -2.61 7.01 -8.90
CA GLN A 10 -2.87 5.80 -8.10
C GLN A 10 -2.76 4.52 -8.93
N ILE A 11 -3.34 4.50 -10.14
CA ILE A 11 -3.26 3.37 -11.06
C ILE A 11 -1.80 3.11 -11.47
N ARG A 12 -1.08 4.16 -11.88
CA ARG A 12 0.32 4.02 -12.29
C ARG A 12 1.21 3.54 -11.14
N ALA A 13 0.95 3.98 -9.92
CA ALA A 13 1.66 3.52 -8.73
C ALA A 13 1.35 2.05 -8.42
N ALA A 14 0.09 1.63 -8.53
CA ALA A 14 -0.31 0.23 -8.38
C ALA A 14 0.35 -0.70 -9.43
N LEU A 15 0.51 -0.21 -10.66
CA LEU A 15 1.21 -0.93 -11.73
C LEU A 15 2.74 -0.92 -11.55
N GLY A 16 3.29 -0.03 -10.71
CA GLY A 16 4.74 0.15 -10.52
C GLY A 16 5.42 1.02 -11.57
N GLU A 17 4.64 1.69 -12.42
CA GLU A 17 5.12 2.65 -13.40
C GLU A 17 5.59 3.98 -12.79
N ARG A 18 5.31 4.16 -11.50
CA ARG A 18 5.87 5.22 -10.66
C ARG A 18 6.07 4.70 -9.23
N PRO A 19 6.95 5.36 -8.45
CA PRO A 19 7.08 5.05 -7.04
C PRO A 19 5.77 5.29 -6.27
N LEU A 20 5.56 4.47 -5.25
CA LEU A 20 4.61 4.71 -4.17
C LEU A 20 5.04 5.92 -3.36
N ASP A 21 4.08 6.59 -2.71
CA ASP A 21 4.43 7.67 -1.79
C ASP A 21 4.93 7.08 -0.46
N LEU A 22 4.28 6.00 0.00
CA LEU A 22 4.67 5.25 1.20
C LEU A 22 4.56 3.74 0.94
N LEU A 23 5.59 2.99 1.35
CA LEU A 23 5.58 1.54 1.46
C LEU A 23 5.72 1.12 2.93
N VAL A 24 4.73 0.42 3.47
CA VAL A 24 4.77 -0.14 4.82
C VAL A 24 5.08 -1.63 4.71
N ARG A 25 6.21 -2.06 5.25
CA ARG A 25 6.70 -3.44 5.10
C ARG A 25 6.46 -4.28 6.34
N ASN A 26 6.42 -5.60 6.15
CA ASN A 26 6.33 -6.61 7.19
C ASN A 26 5.12 -6.34 8.12
N VAL A 27 3.96 -6.07 7.54
CA VAL A 27 2.75 -5.78 8.30
C VAL A 27 1.86 -7.02 8.42
N ARG A 28 1.18 -7.15 9.56
CA ARG A 28 0.05 -8.07 9.72
C ARG A 28 -1.24 -7.31 9.44
N LEU A 29 -1.74 -7.40 8.22
CA LEU A 29 -2.99 -6.75 7.80
C LEU A 29 -4.18 -7.52 8.38
N VAL A 30 -5.07 -6.81 9.07
CA VAL A 30 -6.35 -7.37 9.54
C VAL A 30 -7.39 -7.21 8.43
N ASP A 31 -7.68 -8.30 7.71
CA ASP A 31 -8.78 -8.38 6.77
C ASP A 31 -10.08 -8.63 7.54
N VAL A 32 -10.75 -7.55 7.94
CA VAL A 32 -12.02 -7.59 8.68
C VAL A 32 -13.18 -8.17 7.87
N TYR A 33 -13.07 -8.22 6.54
CA TYR A 33 -14.11 -8.80 5.69
C TYR A 33 -14.01 -10.34 5.67
N ARG A 34 -12.78 -10.87 5.64
CA ARG A 34 -12.54 -12.33 5.65
C ARG A 34 -12.32 -12.91 7.04
N GLU A 35 -12.23 -12.07 8.06
CA GLU A 35 -11.90 -12.47 9.44
C GLU A 35 -10.52 -13.15 9.54
N THR A 36 -9.55 -12.68 8.75
CA THR A 36 -8.19 -13.25 8.70
C THR A 36 -7.10 -12.21 8.91
N ILE A 37 -5.90 -12.69 9.24
CA ILE A 37 -4.67 -11.89 9.29
C ILE A 37 -3.80 -12.29 8.10
N VAL A 38 -3.34 -11.30 7.33
CA VAL A 38 -2.49 -11.51 6.15
C VAL A 38 -1.15 -10.82 6.38
N GLU A 39 -0.06 -11.58 6.32
CA GLU A 39 1.30 -11.03 6.33
C GLU A 39 1.64 -10.48 4.94
N THR A 40 1.92 -9.18 4.87
CA THR A 40 2.11 -8.51 3.58
C THR A 40 2.84 -7.17 3.74
N ASP A 41 3.08 -6.49 2.61
CA ASP A 41 3.50 -5.10 2.53
C ASP A 41 2.34 -4.26 1.95
N LEU A 42 2.20 -3.00 2.36
CA LEU A 42 1.16 -2.08 1.87
C LEU A 42 1.77 -0.92 1.08
N GLY A 43 1.26 -0.70 -0.13
CA GLY A 43 1.62 0.44 -0.97
C GLY A 43 0.57 1.53 -0.94
N ILE A 44 0.97 2.76 -0.68
CA ILE A 44 0.10 3.93 -0.56
C ILE A 44 0.48 5.00 -1.59
N CYS A 45 -0.53 5.60 -2.22
CA CYS A 45 -0.38 6.78 -3.07
C CYS A 45 -1.48 7.80 -2.74
N GLY A 46 -1.07 8.98 -2.31
CA GLY A 46 -1.93 10.01 -1.73
C GLY A 46 -2.65 9.51 -0.49
N ASP A 47 -3.97 9.49 -0.55
CA ASP A 47 -4.89 9.09 0.52
C ASP A 47 -5.39 7.65 0.39
N ARG A 48 -4.83 6.85 -0.52
CA ARG A 48 -5.29 5.47 -0.79
C ARG A 48 -4.19 4.43 -0.70
N ILE A 49 -4.56 3.28 -0.15
CA ILE A 49 -3.84 2.03 -0.36
C ILE A 49 -4.11 1.60 -1.80
N VAL A 50 -3.06 1.47 -2.60
CA VAL A 50 -3.14 1.12 -4.04
C VAL A 50 -2.62 -0.28 -4.33
N SER A 51 -1.92 -0.91 -3.38
CA SER A 51 -1.38 -2.27 -3.54
C SER A 51 -1.24 -2.98 -2.21
N VAL A 52 -1.51 -4.29 -2.23
CA VAL A 52 -1.13 -5.27 -1.21
C VAL A 52 -0.10 -6.17 -1.86
N LEU A 53 1.11 -6.24 -1.29
CA LEU A 53 2.32 -6.70 -1.97
C LEU A 53 2.96 -7.87 -1.21
N PRO A 54 2.37 -9.09 -1.22
CA PRO A 54 2.93 -10.23 -0.53
C PRO A 54 4.23 -10.70 -1.23
N GLY A 55 5.37 -10.23 -0.72
CA GLY A 55 6.70 -10.59 -1.26
C GLY A 55 7.07 -9.91 -2.58
N GLU A 56 6.30 -8.91 -3.03
CA GLU A 56 6.58 -8.18 -4.26
C GLU A 56 7.37 -6.90 -3.97
N ALA A 57 8.47 -6.69 -4.69
CA ALA A 57 9.27 -5.48 -4.56
C ALA A 57 8.62 -4.29 -5.28
N ARG A 58 8.54 -3.14 -4.62
CA ARG A 58 8.11 -1.87 -5.21
C ARG A 58 9.06 -0.74 -4.82
N THR A 59 9.12 0.29 -5.66
CA THR A 59 9.82 1.54 -5.34
C THR A 59 8.88 2.47 -4.57
N ALA A 60 9.41 3.20 -3.59
CA ALA A 60 8.66 4.15 -2.79
C ALA A 60 9.51 5.35 -2.39
N THR A 61 8.89 6.51 -2.24
CA THR A 61 9.55 7.72 -1.71
C THR A 61 9.87 7.59 -0.23
N THR A 62 9.00 6.94 0.53
CA THR A 62 9.22 6.63 1.95
C THR A 62 8.90 5.17 2.22
N THR A 63 9.74 4.53 3.03
CA THR A 63 9.54 3.16 3.46
C THR A 63 9.55 3.09 4.97
N VAL A 64 8.57 2.42 5.55
CA VAL A 64 8.46 2.14 6.98
C VAL A 64 8.43 0.63 7.17
N ASP A 65 9.23 0.12 8.11
CA ASP A 65 9.15 -1.27 8.53
C ASP A 65 8.25 -1.38 9.75
N ALA A 66 7.11 -2.06 9.60
CA ALA A 66 6.15 -2.30 10.68
C ALA A 66 6.63 -3.37 11.67
N ARG A 67 7.69 -4.14 11.34
CA ARG A 67 8.27 -5.16 12.24
C ARG A 67 7.24 -6.15 12.79
N GLY A 68 6.29 -6.56 11.94
CA GLY A 68 5.20 -7.45 12.32
C GLY A 68 4.10 -6.78 13.14
N GLN A 69 4.02 -5.44 13.21
CA GLN A 69 2.86 -4.76 13.80
C GLN A 69 1.60 -4.95 12.96
N TYR A 70 0.45 -4.67 13.56
CA TYR A 70 -0.84 -4.81 12.90
C TYR A 70 -1.24 -3.53 12.16
N ALA A 71 -1.71 -3.67 10.92
CA ALA A 71 -2.49 -2.63 10.25
C ALA A 71 -3.97 -2.99 10.36
N VAL A 72 -4.73 -2.10 10.98
CA VAL A 72 -6.17 -2.24 11.21
C VAL A 72 -6.88 -1.04 10.58
N PRO A 73 -8.00 -1.23 9.88
CA PRO A 73 -8.86 -0.12 9.50
C PRO A 73 -9.23 0.72 10.74
N GLY A 74 -9.08 2.04 10.62
CA GLY A 74 -9.43 3.00 11.68
C GLY A 74 -10.91 3.32 11.74
#